data_AF-A0A2S7TWV0-F1
#
_entry.id   AF-A0A2S7TWV0-F1
#
_cell.length_a   1.000
_cell.length_b   1.000
_cell.length_c   1.000
_cell.angle_alpha   90.00
_cell.angle_beta   90.00
_cell.angle_gamma   90.00
#
_symmetry.space_group_name_H-M   'P 1'
#
loop_
_entity.id
_entity.type
_entity.pdbx_description
1 polymer ?
#
loop_
_entity_poly.entity_id
_entity_poly.type
_entity_poly.pdbx_seq_one_letter_code
_entity_poly.pdbx_strand_id
1 'polypeptide(L)'
;MNRYFLQPNLLLRALLVFILTTGGLLSAPYGPEGRSIEWKQPDGTKLSLRVLGDEFYGRTETADGYTAIFDPATKTYHYATLTPDGNDLAATGKPVGKVDPKTLGLAKGLKINPAAKAAKARKNAAAFEAVVKQGERWEAVKAANRNYRSFKSEVRKKEKNGKKGFAIPLGTIFPDSEVPPAPQMASPKGESTGETGPEMGPPSFTLTGDVVGLTILVDFSDDPGTAVTQPQVDDYFNKPNYTGFGNSGSIYDYFFIQSGGRLRYSNNVTYYVRVPQPKTYYDDTSVDSGLCGRLLLNDALDVLIADGYDFSTLTTKSGGNVRACNIFFAGDDSGVWAKGLWPHRWVLSPSKSVGAGMQIYDYQITNIGTASTLKIGTVCHENGHMLLGYPDLYSYDGNASNVGKFSLMAGGSYGGSGYHPTNIDPYLKTASGWADIVELDSTSSQRCTVQVDNNLFYRYLNPSEPREYFMFEVRDNTGYEGLRGAQ
;
A
#
# COMPACT_ATOMS: atom_id res chain seq x y z
N MET A 1 8.06 69.92 5.80
CA MET A 1 6.83 69.51 6.52
C MET A 1 6.84 67.98 6.63
N ASN A 2 6.53 67.44 7.81
CA ASN A 2 6.28 66.05 8.24
C ASN A 2 6.75 64.92 7.29
N ARG A 3 7.73 64.05 7.58
CA ARG A 3 8.41 63.59 8.82
C ARG A 3 7.57 62.80 9.84
N TYR A 4 7.71 61.48 9.74
CA TYR A 4 7.65 60.39 10.75
C TYR A 4 8.48 59.21 10.14
N PHE A 5 9.38 58.43 10.75
CA PHE A 5 9.86 58.23 12.15
C PHE A 5 8.79 57.66 13.10
N LEU A 6 8.99 56.52 13.80
CA LEU A 6 10.18 55.88 14.40
C LEU A 6 10.12 54.33 14.38
N GLN A 7 11.22 53.64 14.75
CA GLN A 7 11.29 52.18 14.94
C GLN A 7 10.99 51.73 16.41
N PRO A 8 11.56 50.65 16.99
CA PRO A 8 10.80 49.52 17.54
C PRO A 8 10.82 49.46 19.09
N ASN A 9 10.19 48.45 19.72
CA ASN A 9 10.79 47.66 20.82
C ASN A 9 9.86 46.62 21.51
N LEU A 10 10.44 45.43 21.72
CA LEU A 10 10.41 44.55 22.91
C LEU A 10 9.11 43.97 23.54
N LEU A 11 9.23 42.65 23.83
CA LEU A 11 8.66 41.89 24.97
C LEU A 11 7.13 41.68 25.04
N LEU A 12 6.56 40.64 25.66
CA LEU A 12 6.97 39.26 26.00
C LEU A 12 5.70 38.55 26.57
N ARG A 13 5.68 37.20 26.56
CA ARG A 13 4.82 36.29 27.37
C ARG A 13 3.45 35.88 26.80
N ALA A 14 3.41 34.58 26.55
CA ALA A 14 2.28 33.68 26.38
C ALA A 14 1.10 33.83 27.36
N LEU A 15 -0.08 33.41 26.90
CA LEU A 15 -0.91 32.45 27.63
C LEU A 15 -1.75 31.59 26.67
N LEU A 16 -2.00 30.33 27.04
CA LEU A 16 -2.87 29.39 26.31
C LEU A 16 -4.36 29.63 26.62
N VAL A 17 -5.22 29.48 25.61
CA VAL A 17 -6.54 28.80 25.70
C VAL A 17 -6.77 28.10 24.35
N PHE A 18 -6.46 26.82 24.17
CA PHE A 18 -7.29 25.65 24.50
C PHE A 18 -8.64 25.60 23.75
N ILE A 19 -8.63 24.99 22.55
CA ILE A 19 -9.82 24.37 21.93
C ILE A 19 -9.44 22.94 21.56
N LEU A 20 -10.03 21.96 22.25
CA LEU A 20 -10.07 20.57 21.79
C LEU A 20 -11.16 20.44 20.72
N THR A 21 -10.84 19.84 19.58
CA THR A 21 -11.80 19.11 18.75
C THR A 21 -11.22 17.74 18.37
N THR A 22 -11.48 16.84 19.30
CA THR A 22 -11.27 15.40 19.38
C THR A 22 -12.11 14.67 18.33
N GLY A 23 -11.52 14.41 17.16
CA GLY A 23 -12.15 13.58 16.12
C GLY A 23 -12.46 12.16 16.63
N GLY A 24 -13.64 11.64 16.27
CA GLY A 24 -14.03 10.27 16.58
C GLY A 24 -13.38 9.26 15.63
N LEU A 25 -12.87 8.15 16.18
CA LEU A 25 -12.46 6.97 15.42
C LEU A 25 -13.68 6.34 14.73
N LEU A 26 -13.88 6.65 13.45
CA LEU A 26 -14.73 5.88 12.54
C LEU A 26 -13.85 4.85 11.82
N SER A 27 -13.95 3.58 12.22
CA SER A 27 -13.37 2.48 11.45
C SER A 27 -14.22 2.18 10.22
N ALA A 28 -13.58 2.00 9.06
CA ALA A 28 -14.26 1.64 7.83
C ALA A 28 -14.77 0.18 7.89
N PRO A 29 -16.08 -0.08 7.69
CA PRO A 29 -16.59 -1.43 7.61
C PRO A 29 -16.34 -2.04 6.22
N TYR A 30 -15.87 -3.29 6.20
CA TYR A 30 -16.04 -4.19 5.08
C TYR A 30 -17.53 -4.25 4.71
N GLY A 31 -17.84 -4.17 3.41
CA GLY A 31 -19.22 -4.21 2.91
C GLY A 31 -19.97 -5.52 3.26
N PRO A 32 -21.28 -5.60 2.96
CA PRO A 32 -22.10 -6.78 3.25
C PRO A 32 -21.60 -8.07 2.56
N GLU A 33 -20.77 -7.91 1.53
CA GLU A 33 -20.01 -8.96 0.83
C GLU A 33 -19.00 -9.68 1.75
N GLY A 34 -18.19 -8.93 2.50
CA GLY A 34 -17.02 -9.45 3.23
C GLY A 34 -15.85 -9.89 2.34
N ARG A 35 -14.69 -10.16 2.94
CA ARG A 35 -13.48 -10.67 2.25
C ARG A 35 -13.43 -12.19 2.31
N SER A 36 -13.46 -12.86 1.17
CA SER A 36 -13.25 -14.32 1.10
C SER A 36 -11.81 -14.72 1.43
N ILE A 37 -11.64 -15.82 2.16
CA ILE A 37 -10.35 -16.45 2.49
C ILE A 37 -10.49 -17.99 2.40
N GLU A 38 -9.44 -18.68 1.93
CA GLU A 38 -9.31 -20.13 2.12
C GLU A 38 -8.55 -20.43 3.42
N TRP A 39 -9.02 -21.44 4.17
CA TRP A 39 -8.35 -21.93 5.37
C TRP A 39 -8.21 -23.45 5.35
N LYS A 40 -7.08 -23.98 5.82
CA LYS A 40 -6.86 -25.42 6.00
C LYS A 40 -6.94 -25.75 7.49
N GLN A 41 -7.98 -26.48 7.89
CA GLN A 41 -8.11 -27.08 9.24
C GLN A 41 -6.87 -27.97 9.54
N PRO A 42 -6.50 -28.18 10.81
CA PRO A 42 -5.33 -29.00 11.18
C PRO A 42 -5.38 -30.45 10.65
N ASP A 43 -6.58 -31.00 10.46
CA ASP A 43 -6.81 -32.33 9.87
C ASP A 43 -6.74 -32.37 8.32
N GLY A 44 -6.42 -31.24 7.69
CA GLY A 44 -6.29 -31.10 6.25
C GLY A 44 -7.53 -30.63 5.50
N THR A 45 -8.69 -30.52 6.16
CA THR A 45 -9.94 -30.05 5.53
C THR A 45 -9.82 -28.60 5.08
N LYS A 46 -10.11 -28.32 3.80
CA LYS A 46 -10.17 -26.96 3.27
C LYS A 46 -11.53 -26.32 3.54
N LEU A 47 -11.54 -25.04 3.90
CA LEU A 47 -12.71 -24.20 4.14
C LEU A 47 -12.63 -22.94 3.28
N SER A 48 -13.76 -22.51 2.73
CA SER A 48 -13.94 -21.16 2.18
C SER A 48 -14.75 -20.34 3.19
N LEU A 49 -14.13 -19.29 3.74
CA LEU A 49 -14.70 -18.41 4.76
C LEU A 49 -14.76 -16.97 4.26
N ARG A 50 -15.60 -16.16 4.88
CA ARG A 50 -15.95 -14.80 4.49
C ARG A 50 -15.84 -13.87 5.70
N VAL A 51 -14.83 -13.01 5.72
CA VAL A 51 -14.52 -12.09 6.82
C VAL A 51 -15.36 -10.82 6.69
N LEU A 52 -16.19 -10.52 7.68
CA LEU A 52 -17.15 -9.41 7.69
C LEU A 52 -16.94 -8.57 8.95
N GLY A 53 -16.81 -7.25 8.83
CA GLY A 53 -16.40 -6.43 9.98
C GLY A 53 -15.95 -5.02 9.63
N ASP A 54 -15.05 -4.49 10.44
CA ASP A 54 -14.28 -3.26 10.28
C ASP A 54 -12.87 -3.47 10.89
N GLU A 55 -12.01 -2.45 10.83
CA GLU A 55 -10.62 -2.51 11.34
C GLU A 55 -10.50 -2.87 12.85
N PHE A 56 -11.58 -2.80 13.63
CA PHE A 56 -11.56 -3.09 15.07
C PHE A 56 -12.54 -4.20 15.50
N TYR A 57 -13.42 -4.70 14.63
CA TYR A 57 -14.26 -5.88 14.88
C TYR A 57 -14.51 -6.67 13.60
N GLY A 58 -14.10 -7.94 13.57
CA GLY A 58 -14.43 -8.90 12.50
C GLY A 58 -15.14 -10.16 13.01
N ARG A 59 -15.97 -10.74 12.15
CA ARG A 59 -16.52 -12.11 12.27
C ARG A 59 -16.29 -12.86 10.96
N THR A 60 -16.21 -14.19 11.02
CA THR A 60 -16.16 -15.04 9.83
C THR A 60 -17.49 -15.74 9.60
N GLU A 61 -17.89 -15.91 8.34
CA GLU A 61 -19.02 -16.72 7.91
C GLU A 61 -18.55 -17.75 6.87
N THR A 62 -19.21 -18.90 6.79
CA THR A 62 -19.03 -19.83 5.66
C THR A 62 -19.70 -19.29 4.39
N ALA A 63 -19.35 -19.86 3.23
CA ALA A 63 -19.99 -19.50 1.95
C ALA A 63 -21.52 -19.66 1.96
N ASP A 64 -22.06 -20.59 2.75
CA ASP A 64 -23.50 -20.80 2.95
C ASP A 64 -24.09 -19.97 4.12
N GLY A 65 -23.33 -19.04 4.70
CA GLY A 65 -23.82 -17.98 5.61
C GLY A 65 -23.87 -18.32 7.10
N TYR A 66 -23.27 -19.44 7.53
CA TYR A 66 -23.18 -19.78 8.96
C TYR A 66 -21.97 -19.10 9.59
N THR A 67 -22.16 -18.44 10.73
CA THR A 67 -21.06 -17.78 11.43
C THR A 67 -20.10 -18.82 12.00
N ALA A 68 -18.81 -18.62 11.74
CA ALA A 68 -17.71 -19.41 12.25
C ALA A 68 -16.82 -18.54 13.11
N ILE A 69 -16.19 -19.12 14.14
CA ILE A 69 -15.12 -18.47 14.90
C ILE A 69 -13.91 -19.39 14.99
N PHE A 70 -12.74 -18.78 15.01
CA PHE A 70 -11.46 -19.49 15.14
C PHE A 70 -11.16 -19.78 16.61
N ASP A 71 -10.91 -21.04 16.95
CA ASP A 71 -10.31 -21.40 18.23
C ASP A 71 -8.77 -21.43 18.07
N PRO A 72 -8.03 -20.49 18.71
CA PRO A 72 -6.58 -20.45 18.61
C PRO A 72 -5.87 -21.61 19.34
N ALA A 73 -6.53 -22.26 20.31
CA ALA A 73 -5.93 -23.37 21.05
C ALA A 73 -5.89 -24.65 20.20
N THR A 74 -6.97 -24.95 19.49
CA THR A 74 -7.07 -26.09 18.57
C THR A 74 -6.74 -25.75 17.11
N LYS A 75 -6.47 -24.48 16.80
CA LYS A 75 -6.26 -23.93 15.44
C LYS A 75 -7.37 -24.29 14.45
N THR A 76 -8.59 -24.47 14.95
CA THR A 76 -9.74 -25.02 14.22
C THR A 76 -10.85 -23.97 14.12
N TYR A 77 -11.51 -23.87 12.97
CA TYR A 77 -12.74 -23.08 12.87
C TYR A 77 -13.94 -23.93 13.31
N HIS A 78 -14.74 -23.38 14.23
CA HIS A 78 -15.96 -23.97 14.73
C HIS A 78 -17.17 -23.10 14.34
N TYR A 79 -18.31 -23.74 14.06
CA TYR A 79 -19.58 -23.01 13.92
C TYR A 79 -19.91 -22.31 15.25
N ALA A 80 -20.52 -21.13 15.16
CA ALA A 80 -20.84 -20.28 16.30
C ALA A 80 -22.35 -20.08 16.49
N THR A 81 -22.74 -19.84 17.74
CA THR A 81 -24.05 -19.27 18.11
C THR A 81 -23.84 -17.93 18.80
N LEU A 82 -24.90 -17.13 18.94
CA LEU A 82 -24.87 -16.03 19.89
C LEU A 82 -24.81 -16.57 21.33
N THR A 83 -24.14 -15.84 22.22
CA THR A 83 -24.30 -16.03 23.67
C THR A 83 -25.74 -15.72 24.09
N PRO A 84 -26.24 -16.24 25.23
CA PRO A 84 -27.63 -16.03 25.67
C PRO A 84 -28.03 -14.55 25.88
N ASP A 85 -27.06 -13.68 26.13
CA ASP A 85 -27.21 -12.23 26.26
C ASP A 85 -27.06 -11.47 24.92
N GLY A 86 -26.77 -12.17 23.82
CA GLY A 86 -26.57 -11.61 22.48
C GLY A 86 -25.29 -10.80 22.30
N ASN A 87 -24.39 -10.75 23.29
CA ASN A 87 -23.25 -9.83 23.27
C ASN A 87 -21.97 -10.39 22.63
N ASP A 88 -21.83 -11.71 22.50
CA ASP A 88 -20.69 -12.33 21.83
C ASP A 88 -21.07 -13.56 20.99
N LEU A 89 -20.09 -14.10 20.25
CA LEU A 89 -20.19 -15.36 19.53
C LEU A 89 -19.53 -16.48 20.35
N ALA A 90 -20.27 -17.55 20.62
CA ALA A 90 -19.80 -18.73 21.33
C ALA A 90 -19.58 -19.91 20.35
N ALA A 91 -18.48 -20.65 20.51
CA ALA A 91 -18.22 -21.84 19.71
C ALA A 91 -19.17 -22.97 20.10
N THR A 92 -19.79 -23.61 19.11
CA THR A 92 -20.67 -24.78 19.30
C THR A 92 -19.90 -26.09 19.57
N GLY A 93 -18.56 -26.05 19.53
CA GLY A 93 -17.72 -27.25 19.54
C GLY A 93 -17.80 -28.08 18.24
N LYS A 94 -18.54 -27.65 17.21
CA LYS A 94 -18.66 -28.37 15.93
C LYS A 94 -17.70 -27.78 14.87
N PRO A 95 -16.69 -28.53 14.39
CA PRO A 95 -15.76 -28.03 13.38
C PRO A 95 -16.45 -27.78 12.03
N VAL A 96 -16.13 -26.64 11.42
CA VAL A 96 -16.59 -26.30 10.07
C VAL A 96 -16.01 -27.31 9.07
N GLY A 97 -16.82 -27.74 8.10
CA GLY A 97 -16.42 -28.72 7.08
C GLY A 97 -16.42 -30.19 7.54
N LYS A 98 -16.74 -30.48 8.81
CA LYS A 98 -16.90 -31.86 9.32
C LYS A 98 -18.34 -32.26 9.64
N VAL A 99 -19.23 -31.29 9.78
CA VAL A 99 -20.64 -31.51 10.12
C VAL A 99 -21.49 -30.65 9.20
N ASP A 100 -22.58 -31.19 8.64
CA ASP A 100 -23.53 -30.40 7.84
C ASP A 100 -24.24 -29.39 8.75
N PRO A 101 -24.04 -28.06 8.55
CA PRO A 101 -24.63 -27.05 9.42
C PRO A 101 -26.17 -27.00 9.37
N LYS A 102 -26.80 -27.56 8.33
CA LYS A 102 -28.26 -27.69 8.25
C LYS A 102 -28.80 -28.64 9.32
N THR A 103 -28.01 -29.66 9.70
CA THR A 103 -28.38 -30.62 10.76
C THR A 103 -28.23 -30.06 12.18
N LEU A 104 -27.58 -28.90 12.33
CA LEU A 104 -27.26 -28.29 13.62
C LEU A 104 -28.28 -27.24 14.09
N GLY A 105 -29.30 -26.91 13.28
CA GLY A 105 -30.34 -25.93 13.65
C GLY A 105 -29.83 -24.49 13.83
N LEU A 106 -28.66 -24.17 13.27
CA LEU A 106 -28.00 -22.87 13.47
C LEU A 106 -28.66 -21.76 12.65
N ALA A 107 -28.74 -20.56 13.23
CA ALA A 107 -29.15 -19.36 12.51
C ALA A 107 -27.97 -18.77 11.70
N LYS A 108 -28.29 -18.22 10.52
CA LYS A 108 -27.32 -17.61 9.60
C LYS A 108 -27.12 -16.12 9.89
N GLY A 109 -25.97 -15.59 9.46
CA GLY A 109 -25.69 -14.15 9.49
C GLY A 109 -25.71 -13.53 10.90
N LEU A 110 -25.20 -14.25 11.92
CA LEU A 110 -25.27 -13.82 13.31
C LEU A 110 -24.56 -12.47 13.51
N LYS A 111 -25.24 -11.57 14.22
CA LYS A 111 -24.72 -10.25 14.61
C LYS A 111 -24.87 -10.11 16.12
N ILE A 112 -23.77 -9.82 16.80
CA ILE A 112 -23.80 -9.47 18.22
C ILE A 112 -24.48 -8.12 18.42
N ASN A 113 -24.95 -7.86 19.63
CA ASN A 113 -25.53 -6.58 20.05
C ASN A 113 -24.66 -5.39 19.58
N PRO A 114 -25.22 -4.38 18.88
CA PRO A 114 -24.47 -3.20 18.42
C PRO A 114 -23.68 -2.50 19.54
N ALA A 115 -24.20 -2.48 20.77
CA ALA A 115 -23.49 -1.91 21.92
C ALA A 115 -22.23 -2.73 22.28
N ALA A 116 -22.34 -4.06 22.27
CA ALA A 116 -21.20 -4.97 22.49
C ALA A 116 -20.19 -4.91 21.34
N LYS A 117 -20.64 -4.85 20.08
CA LYS A 117 -19.76 -4.57 18.92
C LYS A 117 -18.97 -3.29 19.13
N ALA A 118 -19.65 -2.18 19.45
CA ALA A 118 -19.01 -0.89 19.65
C ALA A 118 -18.06 -0.87 20.85
N ALA A 119 -18.30 -1.67 21.89
CA ALA A 119 -17.38 -1.82 23.02
C ALA A 119 -16.12 -2.63 22.63
N LYS A 120 -16.29 -3.73 21.88
CA LYS A 120 -15.20 -4.59 21.40
C LYS A 120 -14.30 -3.87 20.39
N ALA A 121 -14.90 -3.10 19.48
CA ALA A 121 -14.19 -2.20 18.57
C ALA A 121 -13.41 -1.10 19.32
N ARG A 122 -14.04 -0.42 20.30
CA ARG A 122 -13.34 0.59 21.13
C ARG A 122 -12.15 0.01 21.91
N LYS A 123 -12.27 -1.23 22.42
CA LYS A 123 -11.16 -1.93 23.09
C LYS A 123 -9.97 -2.17 22.14
N ASN A 124 -10.25 -2.62 20.92
CA ASN A 124 -9.22 -2.91 19.92
C ASN A 124 -8.57 -1.61 19.36
N ALA A 125 -9.36 -0.55 19.16
CA ALA A 125 -8.84 0.77 18.78
C ALA A 125 -7.96 1.39 19.90
N ALA A 126 -8.33 1.23 21.16
CA ALA A 126 -7.51 1.67 22.29
C ALA A 126 -6.20 0.86 22.42
N ALA A 127 -6.21 -0.43 22.06
CA ALA A 127 -5.00 -1.25 21.99
C ALA A 127 -4.07 -0.79 20.84
N PHE A 128 -4.63 -0.39 19.70
CA PHE A 128 -3.88 0.19 18.58
C PHE A 128 -3.21 1.52 18.98
N GLU A 129 -3.94 2.47 19.59
CA GLU A 129 -3.38 3.74 20.04
C GLU A 129 -2.25 3.56 21.09
N ALA A 130 -2.42 2.60 22.00
CA ALA A 130 -1.41 2.25 23.02
C ALA A 130 -0.10 1.69 22.42
N VAL A 131 -0.14 1.13 21.21
CA VAL A 131 1.04 0.67 20.45
C VAL A 131 1.66 1.82 19.63
N VAL A 132 0.84 2.77 19.16
CA VAL A 132 1.28 3.81 18.22
C VAL A 132 1.89 5.05 18.90
N LYS A 133 1.44 5.47 20.10
CA LYS A 133 2.11 6.53 20.93
C LYS A 133 2.49 7.82 20.15
N GLN A 134 1.61 8.33 19.28
CA GLN A 134 1.96 9.33 18.26
C GLN A 134 2.58 10.65 18.80
N GLY A 135 2.22 11.08 20.01
CA GLY A 135 2.78 12.29 20.64
C GLY A 135 4.22 12.13 21.15
N GLU A 136 4.59 10.97 21.69
CA GLU A 136 5.95 10.69 22.16
C GLU A 136 6.92 10.51 20.97
N ARG A 137 6.43 9.92 19.87
CA ARG A 137 7.16 9.84 18.59
C ARG A 137 7.61 11.22 18.09
N TRP A 138 6.72 12.23 18.16
CA TRP A 138 6.99 13.57 17.63
C TRP A 138 8.18 14.27 18.33
N GLU A 139 8.34 14.11 19.64
CA GLU A 139 9.51 14.66 20.36
C GLU A 139 10.78 13.83 20.14
N ALA A 140 10.68 12.51 19.99
CA ALA A 140 11.81 11.66 19.61
C ALA A 140 12.33 12.02 18.20
N VAL A 141 11.43 12.22 17.23
CA VAL A 141 11.78 12.68 15.87
C VAL A 141 12.44 14.07 15.90
N LYS A 142 11.97 15.01 16.73
CA LYS A 142 12.65 16.31 16.91
C LYS A 142 14.04 16.19 17.53
N ALA A 143 14.24 15.26 18.47
CA ALA A 143 15.54 15.02 19.08
C ALA A 143 16.54 14.42 18.06
N ALA A 144 16.13 13.37 17.34
CA ALA A 144 16.92 12.76 16.28
C ALA A 144 17.30 13.78 15.18
N ASN A 145 16.34 14.61 14.72
CA ASN A 145 16.59 15.63 13.72
C ASN A 145 17.56 16.74 14.17
N ARG A 146 17.59 17.11 15.46
CA ARG A 146 18.60 18.06 15.97
C ARG A 146 20.02 17.48 15.86
N ASN A 147 20.18 16.20 16.19
CA ASN A 147 21.47 15.51 16.11
C ASN A 147 21.91 15.35 14.63
N TYR A 148 20.99 14.93 13.75
CA TYR A 148 21.25 14.78 12.32
C TYR A 148 21.60 16.10 11.62
N ARG A 149 20.92 17.21 11.94
CA ARG A 149 21.25 18.55 11.41
C ARG A 149 22.64 19.03 11.83
N SER A 150 23.06 18.74 13.06
CA SER A 150 24.43 19.02 13.53
C SER A 150 25.47 18.22 12.72
N PHE A 151 25.22 16.92 12.53
CA PHE A 151 26.06 16.04 11.72
C PHE A 151 26.16 16.46 10.25
N LYS A 152 25.03 16.79 9.60
CA LYS A 152 24.96 17.28 8.20
C LYS A 152 25.71 18.60 8.00
N SER A 153 25.76 19.45 9.04
CA SER A 153 26.58 20.68 9.08
C SER A 153 28.08 20.38 9.13
N GLU A 154 28.50 19.38 9.92
CA GLU A 154 29.90 18.94 9.94
C GLU A 154 30.36 18.29 8.64
N VAL A 155 29.54 17.42 8.04
CA VAL A 155 29.84 16.77 6.76
C VAL A 155 30.06 17.84 5.68
N ARG A 156 29.14 18.81 5.56
CA ARG A 156 29.28 19.95 4.63
C ARG A 156 30.54 20.79 4.88
N LYS A 157 30.97 20.99 6.14
CA LYS A 157 32.25 21.65 6.46
C LYS A 157 33.45 20.81 5.99
N LYS A 158 33.41 19.48 6.14
CA LYS A 158 34.50 18.56 5.77
C LYS A 158 34.61 18.38 4.25
N GLU A 159 33.50 18.34 3.52
CA GLU A 159 33.45 18.33 2.06
C GLU A 159 33.99 19.63 1.45
N LYS A 160 33.60 20.78 2.03
CA LYS A 160 34.08 22.11 1.60
C LYS A 160 35.60 22.27 1.78
N ASN A 161 36.22 21.47 2.65
CA ASN A 161 37.67 21.39 2.85
C ASN A 161 38.37 20.36 1.91
N GLY A 162 37.73 19.98 0.79
CA GLY A 162 38.35 19.21 -0.29
C GLY A 162 38.37 17.69 -0.11
N LYS A 163 37.87 17.16 1.02
CA LYS A 163 37.75 15.71 1.24
C LYS A 163 36.45 15.17 0.60
N LYS A 164 36.45 15.00 -0.74
CA LYS A 164 35.38 14.28 -1.44
C LYS A 164 35.41 12.78 -1.11
N GLY A 165 34.24 12.15 -1.01
CA GLY A 165 34.12 10.70 -0.88
C GLY A 165 34.32 10.13 0.53
N PHE A 166 33.95 10.87 1.58
CA PHE A 166 33.86 10.28 2.92
C PHE A 166 32.64 9.34 3.01
N ALA A 167 32.85 8.09 2.60
CA ALA A 167 31.99 6.99 3.01
C ALA A 167 31.92 6.95 4.55
N ILE A 168 30.74 6.65 5.08
CA ILE A 168 30.54 6.47 6.53
C ILE A 168 31.37 5.24 6.95
N PRO A 169 32.30 5.36 7.91
CA PRO A 169 32.96 4.18 8.47
C PRO A 169 31.92 3.32 9.21
N LEU A 170 31.83 2.03 8.86
CA LEU A 170 30.95 1.07 9.53
C LEU A 170 31.18 1.10 11.06
N GLY A 171 30.08 1.04 11.83
CA GLY A 171 30.13 0.76 13.27
C GLY A 171 30.14 1.96 14.22
N THR A 172 29.71 3.16 13.81
CA THR A 172 29.55 4.28 14.77
C THR A 172 28.27 4.11 15.58
N ILE A 173 28.39 3.49 16.76
CA ILE A 173 27.31 3.41 17.77
C ILE A 173 27.15 4.79 18.43
N PHE A 174 25.92 5.29 18.49
CA PHE A 174 25.56 6.47 19.30
C PHE A 174 25.04 6.00 20.66
N PRO A 175 25.56 6.50 21.80
CA PRO A 175 25.22 5.97 23.11
C PRO A 175 23.81 6.37 23.57
N ASP A 176 23.07 5.34 24.00
CA ASP A 176 21.98 5.26 24.97
C ASP A 176 20.97 6.42 25.11
N SER A 177 19.71 6.11 24.83
CA SER A 177 18.55 6.82 25.36
C SER A 177 17.56 5.82 26.00
N GLU A 178 17.66 5.64 27.32
CA GLU A 178 16.69 4.85 28.09
C GLU A 178 15.28 5.45 28.01
N VAL A 179 14.26 4.61 27.85
CA VAL A 179 12.85 5.03 27.67
C VAL A 179 12.04 4.78 28.95
N PRO A 180 11.43 5.80 29.58
CA PRO A 180 10.59 5.62 30.77
C PRO A 180 9.12 5.23 30.44
N PRO A 181 8.38 4.63 31.39
CA PRO A 181 7.02 4.10 31.18
C PRO A 181 5.89 5.16 31.28
N ALA A 182 4.73 4.84 30.70
CA ALA A 182 3.63 5.79 30.46
C ALA A 182 2.44 5.70 31.47
N PRO A 183 1.80 6.84 31.84
CA PRO A 183 0.52 6.91 32.56
C PRO A 183 -0.69 7.41 31.71
N GLN A 184 -1.87 7.58 32.34
CA GLN A 184 -3.21 7.34 31.77
C GLN A 184 -3.99 8.52 31.12
N MET A 185 -5.10 8.16 30.45
CA MET A 185 -5.92 8.92 29.48
C MET A 185 -7.00 9.89 30.02
N ALA A 186 -7.45 10.82 29.16
CA ALA A 186 -8.82 11.39 29.14
C ALA A 186 -9.26 11.81 27.71
N SER A 187 -10.57 11.83 27.42
CA SER A 187 -11.23 12.19 26.13
C SER A 187 -12.27 13.35 26.37
N PRO A 188 -13.23 13.77 25.48
CA PRO A 188 -13.64 13.34 24.11
C PRO A 188 -14.16 14.45 23.13
N LYS A 189 -14.75 14.07 21.96
CA LYS A 189 -15.77 14.74 21.09
C LYS A 189 -15.47 15.86 20.04
N GLY A 190 -15.92 15.61 18.79
CA GLY A 190 -16.35 16.58 17.74
C GLY A 190 -16.49 15.93 16.33
N GLU A 191 -17.64 16.07 15.64
CA GLU A 191 -17.96 15.40 14.33
C GLU A 191 -18.11 16.39 13.15
N SER A 192 -17.74 15.97 11.92
CA SER A 192 -18.51 16.29 10.70
C SER A 192 -18.23 15.35 9.51
N THR A 193 -19.28 15.08 8.75
CA THR A 193 -19.51 14.15 7.63
C THR A 193 -18.61 14.17 6.39
N GLY A 194 -18.30 12.96 5.86
CA GLY A 194 -18.57 12.59 4.45
C GLY A 194 -17.42 12.49 3.44
N GLU A 195 -17.11 11.28 2.94
CA GLU A 195 -17.15 10.89 1.50
C GLU A 195 -16.65 9.43 1.27
N THR A 196 -16.84 8.91 0.05
CA THR A 196 -16.89 7.46 -0.28
C THR A 196 -15.57 6.86 -0.79
N GLY A 197 -15.32 5.59 -0.44
CA GLY A 197 -14.20 4.80 -0.96
C GLY A 197 -14.39 4.33 -2.41
N PRO A 198 -13.32 3.84 -3.08
CA PRO A 198 -13.33 3.56 -4.52
C PRO A 198 -14.14 2.31 -4.90
N GLU A 199 -15.03 2.46 -5.87
CA GLU A 199 -15.60 1.35 -6.64
C GLU A 199 -14.52 0.72 -7.53
N MET A 200 -14.47 -0.62 -7.56
CA MET A 200 -13.48 -1.37 -8.35
C MET A 200 -14.16 -2.06 -9.54
N GLY A 201 -14.39 -1.26 -10.60
CA GLY A 201 -14.57 -1.75 -11.97
C GLY A 201 -13.27 -1.53 -12.77
N PRO A 202 -13.34 -1.36 -14.11
CA PRO A 202 -12.23 -0.77 -14.85
C PRO A 202 -11.96 0.66 -14.35
N PRO A 203 -10.76 1.24 -14.59
CA PRO A 203 -10.46 2.65 -14.32
C PRO A 203 -11.64 3.58 -14.63
N SER A 204 -12.12 4.29 -13.60
CA SER A 204 -13.17 5.30 -13.75
C SER A 204 -12.67 6.60 -14.38
N PHE A 205 -11.37 6.67 -14.74
CA PHE A 205 -10.69 7.79 -15.35
C PHE A 205 -9.54 7.33 -16.26
N THR A 206 -9.21 8.14 -17.26
CA THR A 206 -8.00 7.98 -18.07
C THR A 206 -6.81 8.71 -17.43
N LEU A 207 -5.57 8.24 -17.67
CA LEU A 207 -4.37 8.90 -17.15
C LEU A 207 -3.29 8.96 -18.23
N THR A 208 -2.96 10.18 -18.66
CA THR A 208 -1.92 10.46 -19.66
C THR A 208 -1.12 11.70 -19.24
N GLY A 209 -0.03 11.98 -19.95
CA GLY A 209 0.89 13.07 -19.63
C GLY A 209 1.98 12.65 -18.63
N ASP A 210 2.50 13.63 -17.91
CA ASP A 210 3.60 13.47 -16.95
C ASP A 210 3.03 13.28 -15.54
N VAL A 211 3.48 12.23 -14.85
CA VAL A 211 3.06 11.89 -13.48
C VAL A 211 4.30 11.65 -12.63
N VAL A 212 4.40 12.37 -11.50
CA VAL A 212 5.51 12.27 -10.56
C VAL A 212 5.03 11.62 -9.27
N GLY A 213 5.48 10.39 -9.01
CA GLY A 213 5.29 9.67 -7.76
C GLY A 213 6.38 9.98 -6.73
N LEU A 214 6.23 9.45 -5.53
CA LEU A 214 7.22 9.53 -4.46
C LEU A 214 7.80 8.13 -4.18
N THR A 215 9.12 8.01 -4.11
CA THR A 215 9.80 6.81 -3.59
C THR A 215 10.61 7.19 -2.36
N ILE A 216 10.14 6.75 -1.18
CA ILE A 216 10.81 6.94 0.10
C ILE A 216 11.76 5.78 0.33
N LEU A 217 13.06 6.08 0.35
CA LEU A 217 14.07 5.14 0.84
C LEU A 217 14.14 5.22 2.36
N VAL A 218 14.09 4.09 3.06
CA VAL A 218 14.11 4.03 4.52
C VAL A 218 15.26 3.16 5.00
N ASP A 219 15.97 3.60 6.05
CA ASP A 219 16.94 2.76 6.74
C ASP A 219 16.88 2.88 8.27
N PHE A 220 17.53 1.94 8.93
CA PHE A 220 17.40 1.70 10.36
C PHE A 220 18.74 1.83 11.09
N SER A 221 18.71 1.91 12.42
CA SER A 221 19.92 1.94 13.25
C SER A 221 20.68 0.61 13.28
N ASP A 222 19.95 -0.49 13.19
CA ASP A 222 20.41 -1.89 13.16
C ASP A 222 20.53 -2.47 11.74
N ASP A 223 19.88 -1.87 10.74
CA ASP A 223 19.95 -2.27 9.32
C ASP A 223 20.13 -1.04 8.39
N PRO A 224 21.38 -0.58 8.15
CA PRO A 224 21.65 0.65 7.38
C PRO A 224 21.59 0.47 5.86
N GLY A 225 20.99 1.46 5.17
CA GLY A 225 20.70 1.47 3.74
C GLY A 225 21.94 1.64 2.88
N THR A 226 22.71 0.56 2.74
CA THR A 226 24.06 0.56 2.13
C THR A 226 24.22 -0.44 0.98
N ALA A 227 23.34 -1.45 0.89
CA ALA A 227 23.39 -2.49 -0.14
C ALA A 227 23.05 -1.98 -1.55
N VAL A 228 22.18 -0.97 -1.65
CA VAL A 228 21.87 -0.24 -2.88
C VAL A 228 21.89 1.26 -2.58
N THR A 229 22.39 2.07 -3.50
CA THR A 229 22.48 3.52 -3.35
C THR A 229 21.26 4.24 -3.91
N GLN A 230 20.95 5.43 -3.40
CA GLN A 230 19.83 6.25 -3.91
C GLN A 230 19.88 6.45 -5.44
N PRO A 231 21.03 6.75 -6.08
CA PRO A 231 21.08 6.89 -7.54
C PRO A 231 20.80 5.59 -8.30
N GLN A 232 21.04 4.43 -7.71
CA GLN A 232 20.67 3.14 -8.33
C GLN A 232 19.17 2.87 -8.25
N VAL A 233 18.49 3.33 -7.18
CA VAL A 233 17.02 3.25 -7.08
C VAL A 233 16.36 4.31 -7.98
N ASP A 234 16.98 5.49 -8.11
CA ASP A 234 16.57 6.52 -9.09
C ASP A 234 16.69 6.00 -10.52
N ASP A 235 17.83 5.41 -10.90
CA ASP A 235 18.01 4.73 -12.18
C ASP A 235 16.93 3.63 -12.40
N TYR A 236 16.67 2.78 -11.39
CA TYR A 236 15.66 1.71 -11.43
C TYR A 236 14.23 2.23 -11.63
N PHE A 237 13.88 3.40 -11.08
CA PHE A 237 12.57 4.02 -11.29
C PHE A 237 12.48 4.82 -12.60
N ASN A 238 13.50 5.59 -12.95
CA ASN A 238 13.37 6.74 -13.85
C ASN A 238 14.18 6.64 -15.15
N LYS A 239 15.22 5.82 -15.21
CA LYS A 239 16.18 5.88 -16.33
C LYS A 239 15.60 5.24 -17.60
N PRO A 240 15.60 5.95 -18.73
CA PRO A 240 15.20 5.36 -20.00
C PRO A 240 16.18 4.27 -20.46
N ASN A 241 15.66 3.17 -21.00
CA ASN A 241 16.40 1.99 -21.44
C ASN A 241 17.24 1.35 -20.32
N TYR A 242 16.70 1.27 -19.11
CA TYR A 242 17.43 0.74 -17.96
C TYR A 242 17.58 -0.79 -18.00
N THR A 243 18.80 -1.27 -17.81
CA THR A 243 19.14 -2.72 -17.80
C THR A 243 19.76 -3.19 -16.47
N GLY A 244 19.71 -2.34 -15.44
CA GLY A 244 20.31 -2.64 -14.15
C GLY A 244 19.53 -3.70 -13.36
N PHE A 245 20.26 -4.39 -12.47
CA PHE A 245 19.73 -5.51 -11.67
C PHE A 245 19.08 -6.65 -12.47
N GLY A 246 19.34 -6.73 -13.79
CA GLY A 246 18.77 -7.75 -14.68
C GLY A 246 17.35 -7.45 -15.17
N ASN A 247 16.81 -6.26 -14.87
CA ASN A 247 15.52 -5.80 -15.39
C ASN A 247 15.59 -5.48 -16.90
N SER A 248 14.46 -5.57 -17.59
CA SER A 248 14.35 -5.21 -19.02
C SER A 248 14.10 -3.72 -19.29
N GLY A 249 13.94 -2.93 -18.24
CA GLY A 249 13.56 -1.52 -18.25
C GLY A 249 13.43 -1.01 -16.83
N SER A 250 13.28 0.30 -16.68
CA SER A 250 12.86 0.95 -15.43
C SER A 250 11.34 0.86 -15.25
N ILE A 251 10.83 1.30 -14.08
CA ILE A 251 9.38 1.52 -13.91
C ILE A 251 8.87 2.55 -14.94
N TYR A 252 9.64 3.61 -15.21
CA TYR A 252 9.35 4.58 -16.27
C TYR A 252 9.25 3.91 -17.65
N ASP A 253 10.25 3.11 -18.04
CA ASP A 253 10.25 2.41 -19.33
C ASP A 253 9.01 1.53 -19.47
N TYR A 254 8.64 0.80 -18.42
CA TYR A 254 7.48 -0.07 -18.42
C TYR A 254 6.20 0.71 -18.72
N PHE A 255 5.85 1.72 -17.92
CA PHE A 255 4.61 2.49 -18.13
C PHE A 255 4.63 3.32 -19.41
N PHE A 256 5.81 3.78 -19.85
CA PHE A 256 5.97 4.47 -21.13
C PHE A 256 5.66 3.54 -22.31
N ILE A 257 6.23 2.33 -22.35
CA ILE A 257 5.98 1.33 -23.39
C ILE A 257 4.50 0.89 -23.34
N GLN A 258 3.99 0.50 -22.17
CA GLN A 258 2.63 -0.01 -22.02
C GLN A 258 1.54 1.00 -22.41
N SER A 259 1.81 2.29 -22.31
CA SER A 259 0.89 3.36 -22.70
C SER A 259 1.05 3.83 -24.16
N GLY A 260 2.02 3.30 -24.91
CA GLY A 260 2.37 3.82 -26.24
C GLY A 260 2.92 5.26 -26.17
N GLY A 261 3.69 5.59 -25.14
CA GLY A 261 4.24 6.92 -24.86
C GLY A 261 3.25 7.94 -24.29
N ARG A 262 1.99 7.56 -24.06
CA ARG A 262 0.93 8.43 -23.55
C ARG A 262 1.08 8.78 -22.07
N LEU A 263 1.71 7.92 -21.26
CA LEU A 263 2.06 8.16 -19.85
C LEU A 263 3.58 8.22 -19.67
N ARG A 264 4.06 9.22 -18.93
CA ARG A 264 5.44 9.37 -18.48
C ARG A 264 5.45 9.39 -16.96
N TYR A 265 5.64 8.22 -16.36
CA TYR A 265 5.61 8.05 -14.90
C TYR A 265 7.02 8.00 -14.33
N SER A 266 7.41 9.05 -13.61
CA SER A 266 8.68 9.15 -12.87
C SER A 266 8.42 9.20 -11.36
N ASN A 267 9.47 9.03 -10.56
CA ASN A 267 9.43 9.13 -9.10
C ASN A 267 10.51 10.06 -8.57
N ASN A 268 10.16 10.94 -7.64
CA ASN A 268 11.15 11.57 -6.80
C ASN A 268 11.66 10.55 -5.77
N VAL A 269 12.89 10.04 -5.95
CA VAL A 269 13.51 9.11 -5.02
C VAL A 269 14.23 9.88 -3.89
N THR A 270 13.78 9.72 -2.64
CA THR A 270 14.39 10.40 -1.50
C THR A 270 15.79 9.86 -1.20
N TYR A 271 16.58 10.62 -0.41
CA TYR A 271 17.69 10.03 0.33
C TYR A 271 17.17 8.97 1.31
N TYR A 272 18.05 8.09 1.79
CA TYR A 272 17.71 7.16 2.88
C TYR A 272 17.31 7.93 4.13
N VAL A 273 16.04 7.80 4.49
CA VAL A 273 15.41 8.39 5.66
C VAL A 273 15.69 7.46 6.84
N ARG A 274 16.54 7.91 7.76
CA ARG A 274 16.75 7.22 9.03
C ARG A 274 15.50 7.35 9.89
N VAL A 275 14.76 6.26 10.06
CA VAL A 275 13.64 6.22 11.00
C VAL A 275 14.15 6.15 12.46
N PRO A 276 13.38 6.65 13.44
CA PRO A 276 13.83 6.81 14.82
C PRO A 276 13.94 5.51 15.61
N GLN A 277 13.29 4.42 15.16
CA GLN A 277 13.36 3.11 15.80
C GLN A 277 14.19 2.13 14.95
N PRO A 278 14.74 1.05 15.55
CA PRO A 278 15.39 -0.03 14.81
C PRO A 278 14.39 -0.81 13.92
N LYS A 279 14.89 -1.55 12.91
CA LYS A 279 14.11 -2.46 12.05
C LYS A 279 13.32 -3.44 12.89
N THR A 280 13.95 -4.00 13.92
CA THR A 280 13.32 -4.89 14.91
C THR A 280 12.07 -4.35 15.60
N TYR A 281 11.86 -3.03 15.65
CA TYR A 281 10.61 -2.42 16.15
C TYR A 281 9.49 -2.42 15.09
N TYR A 282 9.83 -2.18 13.82
CA TYR A 282 8.85 -2.15 12.73
C TYR A 282 8.54 -3.55 12.19
N ASP A 283 9.47 -4.49 12.34
CA ASP A 283 9.46 -5.83 11.76
C ASP A 283 9.02 -6.92 12.78
N ASP A 284 8.02 -6.60 13.60
CA ASP A 284 7.44 -7.56 14.54
C ASP A 284 6.61 -8.61 13.79
N THR A 285 7.17 -9.82 13.66
CA THR A 285 6.55 -10.95 12.96
C THR A 285 5.30 -11.53 13.65
N SER A 286 4.94 -11.05 14.85
CA SER A 286 3.63 -11.33 15.47
C SER A 286 2.53 -10.37 14.96
N VAL A 287 2.92 -9.16 14.55
CA VAL A 287 2.04 -8.05 14.17
C VAL A 287 1.69 -8.09 12.68
N ASP A 288 0.47 -7.65 12.35
CA ASP A 288 -0.03 -7.54 10.98
C ASP A 288 0.80 -6.55 10.13
N SER A 289 1.13 -6.92 8.89
CA SER A 289 2.00 -6.11 8.03
C SER A 289 1.43 -4.74 7.70
N GLY A 290 0.10 -4.58 7.64
CA GLY A 290 -0.57 -3.29 7.44
C GLY A 290 -0.46 -2.36 8.64
N LEU A 291 -0.22 -2.87 9.86
CA LEU A 291 0.17 -2.04 11.00
C LEU A 291 1.66 -1.68 10.91
N CYS A 292 2.55 -2.65 10.70
CA CYS A 292 3.99 -2.44 10.57
C CYS A 292 4.36 -1.40 9.48
N GLY A 293 3.79 -1.53 8.28
CA GLY A 293 4.00 -0.59 7.18
C GLY A 293 3.51 0.84 7.49
N ARG A 294 2.37 1.00 8.17
CA ARG A 294 1.86 2.30 8.60
C ARG A 294 2.71 2.95 9.69
N LEU A 295 3.30 2.17 10.60
CA LEU A 295 4.27 2.68 11.59
C LEU A 295 5.50 3.24 10.87
N LEU A 296 6.05 2.46 9.93
CA LEU A 296 7.24 2.86 9.18
C LEU A 296 6.99 4.11 8.32
N LEU A 297 5.89 4.13 7.57
CA LEU A 297 5.53 5.28 6.71
C LEU A 297 5.30 6.55 7.52
N ASN A 298 4.62 6.45 8.68
CA ASN A 298 4.41 7.60 9.55
C ASN A 298 5.73 8.23 9.98
N ASP A 299 6.63 7.43 10.53
CA ASP A 299 7.89 7.94 11.06
C ASP A 299 8.81 8.47 9.94
N ALA A 300 8.85 7.80 8.78
CA ALA A 300 9.61 8.27 7.63
C ALA A 300 9.09 9.62 7.08
N LEU A 301 7.77 9.79 7.00
CA LEU A 301 7.16 11.07 6.60
C LEU A 301 7.39 12.17 7.65
N ASP A 302 7.35 11.88 8.95
CA ASP A 302 7.66 12.88 9.97
C ASP A 302 9.12 13.37 9.87
N VAL A 303 10.07 12.48 9.56
CA VAL A 303 11.46 12.87 9.32
C VAL A 303 11.57 13.74 8.06
N LEU A 304 10.96 13.37 6.93
CA LEU A 304 10.99 14.17 5.70
C LEU A 304 10.35 15.56 5.87
N ILE A 305 9.19 15.64 6.52
CA ILE A 305 8.51 16.92 6.83
C ILE A 305 9.39 17.77 7.75
N ALA A 306 9.97 17.18 8.80
CA ALA A 306 10.85 17.89 9.73
C ALA A 306 12.19 18.31 9.09
N ASP A 307 12.70 17.60 8.09
CA ASP A 307 13.87 18.01 7.29
C ASP A 307 13.55 19.10 6.26
N GLY A 308 12.26 19.36 5.99
CA GLY A 308 11.82 20.33 4.99
C GLY A 308 11.92 19.81 3.56
N TYR A 309 11.65 18.52 3.34
CA TYR A 309 11.54 17.94 2.01
C TYR A 309 10.40 18.60 1.22
N ASP A 310 10.64 18.88 -0.06
CA ASP A 310 9.66 19.53 -0.94
C ASP A 310 8.79 18.50 -1.67
N PHE A 311 7.55 18.35 -1.18
CA PHE A 311 6.55 17.48 -1.79
C PHE A 311 5.80 18.14 -2.95
N SER A 312 5.95 19.45 -3.20
CA SER A 312 5.09 20.23 -4.11
C SER A 312 5.17 19.83 -5.59
N THR A 313 6.21 19.08 -5.97
CA THR A 313 6.43 18.57 -7.34
C THR A 313 5.69 17.26 -7.63
N LEU A 314 5.10 16.61 -6.62
CA LEU A 314 4.40 15.33 -6.77
C LEU A 314 3.01 15.50 -7.37
N THR A 315 2.62 14.59 -8.27
CA THR A 315 1.27 14.59 -8.86
C THR A 315 0.24 14.06 -7.86
N THR A 316 -0.91 14.74 -7.75
CA THR A 316 -2.01 14.34 -6.88
C THR A 316 -3.22 13.79 -7.64
N LYS A 317 -4.09 13.10 -6.90
CA LYS A 317 -5.48 12.81 -7.24
C LYS A 317 -6.35 14.02 -6.85
N SER A 318 -7.61 14.04 -7.26
CA SER A 318 -8.61 14.94 -6.67
C SER A 318 -8.60 14.79 -5.13
N GLY A 319 -8.72 15.91 -4.41
CA GLY A 319 -8.62 15.92 -2.94
C GLY A 319 -7.19 15.89 -2.38
N GLY A 320 -6.14 16.04 -3.21
CA GLY A 320 -4.77 16.27 -2.73
C GLY A 320 -3.98 15.01 -2.32
N ASN A 321 -4.57 13.82 -2.40
CA ASN A 321 -3.82 12.56 -2.23
C ASN A 321 -2.71 12.45 -3.28
N VAL A 322 -1.44 12.28 -2.88
CA VAL A 322 -0.35 11.96 -3.81
C VAL A 322 -0.69 10.68 -4.57
N ARG A 323 -0.46 10.67 -5.90
CA ARG A 323 -1.02 9.64 -6.78
C ARG A 323 -0.36 8.27 -6.62
N ALA A 324 0.93 8.22 -6.29
CA ALA A 324 1.63 7.00 -5.93
C ALA A 324 2.74 7.28 -4.89
N CYS A 325 2.80 6.44 -3.86
CA CYS A 325 3.83 6.47 -2.83
C CYS A 325 4.44 5.07 -2.68
N ASN A 326 5.75 4.99 -2.85
CA ASN A 326 6.53 3.77 -2.81
C ASN A 326 7.46 3.82 -1.60
N ILE A 327 7.47 2.80 -0.75
CA ILE A 327 8.40 2.67 0.38
C ILE A 327 9.37 1.53 0.07
N PHE A 328 10.66 1.84 0.13
CA PHE A 328 11.73 0.88 -0.07
C PHE A 328 12.63 0.89 1.15
N PHE A 329 12.54 -0.13 2.00
CA PHE A 329 13.28 -0.19 3.26
C PHE A 329 14.51 -1.09 3.17
N ALA A 330 15.58 -0.73 3.89
CA ALA A 330 16.82 -1.51 3.92
C ALA A 330 16.63 -2.90 4.55
N GLY A 331 17.34 -3.89 4.00
CA GLY A 331 17.38 -5.25 4.54
C GLY A 331 16.36 -6.21 3.93
N ASP A 332 16.35 -7.43 4.45
CA ASP A 332 15.37 -8.46 4.06
C ASP A 332 13.97 -8.14 4.59
N ASP A 333 12.94 -8.71 3.96
CA ASP A 333 11.59 -8.66 4.52
C ASP A 333 11.45 -9.52 5.79
N SER A 334 10.24 -9.55 6.37
CA SER A 334 9.95 -10.30 7.60
C SER A 334 10.10 -11.82 7.49
N GLY A 335 10.16 -12.37 6.26
CA GLY A 335 10.09 -13.80 5.97
C GLY A 335 8.76 -14.48 6.34
N VAL A 336 7.77 -13.73 6.84
CA VAL A 336 6.51 -14.27 7.37
C VAL A 336 5.32 -13.62 6.68
N TRP A 337 4.55 -14.43 5.94
CA TRP A 337 3.40 -14.00 5.15
C TRP A 337 2.45 -13.07 5.92
N ALA A 338 2.26 -11.84 5.40
CA ALA A 338 1.39 -10.80 5.95
C ALA A 338 1.71 -10.37 7.41
N LYS A 339 2.96 -10.54 7.85
CA LYS A 339 3.45 -10.17 9.19
C LYS A 339 4.72 -9.35 9.14
N GLY A 340 4.99 -8.54 10.16
CA GLY A 340 6.17 -7.66 10.18
C GLY A 340 6.24 -6.75 8.95
N LEU A 341 7.45 -6.46 8.47
CA LEU A 341 7.69 -5.78 7.20
C LEU A 341 7.59 -6.76 6.00
N TRP A 342 6.43 -7.39 5.83
CA TRP A 342 6.11 -8.14 4.61
C TRP A 342 5.77 -7.18 3.46
N PRO A 343 6.20 -7.39 2.20
CA PRO A 343 5.85 -6.53 1.07
C PRO A 343 4.36 -6.54 0.74
N HIS A 344 3.75 -5.36 0.59
CA HIS A 344 2.31 -5.21 0.32
C HIS A 344 1.93 -3.78 -0.12
N ARG A 345 0.73 -3.59 -0.67
CA ARG A 345 0.04 -2.29 -0.71
C ARG A 345 -0.96 -2.14 0.42
N TRP A 346 -1.05 -0.94 0.99
CA TRP A 346 -2.06 -0.57 1.98
C TRP A 346 -2.47 0.91 1.86
N VAL A 347 -3.23 1.37 2.85
CA VAL A 347 -3.62 2.77 3.03
C VAL A 347 -3.13 3.31 4.37
N LEU A 348 -2.61 4.52 4.38
CA LEU A 348 -2.32 5.28 5.58
C LEU A 348 -3.62 5.92 6.06
N SER A 349 -4.32 5.25 6.99
CA SER A 349 -5.55 5.74 7.61
C SER A 349 -5.27 6.13 9.09
N PRO A 350 -5.53 7.40 9.50
CA PRO A 350 -5.89 8.55 8.66
C PRO A 350 -4.73 8.97 7.74
N SER A 351 -5.06 9.63 6.61
CA SER A 351 -4.07 10.16 5.65
C SER A 351 -3.17 11.20 6.29
N LYS A 352 -1.89 11.21 5.93
CA LYS A 352 -0.90 12.13 6.49
C LYS A 352 -0.66 13.32 5.57
N SER A 353 -0.98 14.53 6.02
CA SER A 353 -0.65 15.73 5.26
C SER A 353 0.86 15.96 5.21
N VAL A 354 1.35 16.33 4.03
CA VAL A 354 2.76 16.65 3.76
C VAL A 354 2.96 18.13 3.39
N GLY A 355 1.95 18.97 3.67
CA GLY A 355 1.94 20.40 3.35
C GLY A 355 1.20 20.73 2.04
N ALA A 356 0.98 22.02 1.77
CA ALA A 356 0.38 22.54 0.53
C ALA A 356 -0.98 21.92 0.10
N GLY A 357 -1.77 21.38 1.04
CA GLY A 357 -3.02 20.66 0.73
C GLY A 357 -2.80 19.25 0.16
N MET A 358 -1.57 18.75 0.22
CA MET A 358 -1.17 17.41 -0.21
C MET A 358 -1.15 16.44 0.97
N GLN A 359 -1.44 15.17 0.69
CA GLN A 359 -1.44 14.11 1.69
C GLN A 359 -1.05 12.75 1.11
N ILE A 360 -0.44 11.90 1.94
CA ILE A 360 -0.15 10.50 1.61
C ILE A 360 -1.29 9.63 2.18
N TYR A 361 -1.82 8.75 1.32
CA TYR A 361 -2.87 7.79 1.67
C TYR A 361 -2.53 6.41 1.10
N ASP A 362 -2.66 6.20 -0.21
CA ASP A 362 -2.21 4.97 -0.86
C ASP A 362 -0.69 4.84 -0.78
N TYR A 363 -0.19 3.66 -0.40
CA TYR A 363 1.23 3.33 -0.53
C TYR A 363 1.46 1.84 -0.83
N GLN A 364 2.59 1.53 -1.47
CA GLN A 364 3.17 0.18 -1.45
C GLN A 364 4.47 0.19 -0.65
N ILE A 365 4.80 -0.93 -0.01
CA ILE A 365 6.04 -1.15 0.71
C ILE A 365 6.72 -2.44 0.22
N THR A 366 8.02 -2.35 -0.04
CA THR A 366 8.88 -3.50 -0.37
C THR A 366 10.28 -3.33 0.21
N ASN A 367 11.04 -4.42 0.27
CA ASN A 367 12.37 -4.44 0.88
C ASN A 367 13.49 -4.22 -0.17
N ILE A 368 14.66 -3.78 0.30
CA ILE A 368 15.93 -3.76 -0.45
C ILE A 368 16.95 -4.58 0.35
N GLY A 369 16.83 -5.91 0.28
CA GLY A 369 17.81 -6.82 0.89
C GLY A 369 19.12 -6.84 0.10
N THR A 370 19.01 -7.01 -1.22
CA THR A 370 20.16 -7.00 -2.14
C THR A 370 19.77 -6.50 -3.54
N ALA A 371 20.76 -6.31 -4.40
CA ALA A 371 20.58 -6.04 -5.82
C ALA A 371 19.58 -6.97 -6.55
N SER A 372 19.42 -8.24 -6.13
CA SER A 372 18.48 -9.19 -6.76
C SER A 372 17.03 -9.08 -6.25
N THR A 373 16.77 -8.25 -5.24
CA THR A 373 15.42 -7.93 -4.75
C THR A 373 14.73 -6.85 -5.58
N LEU A 374 15.50 -6.01 -6.30
CA LEU A 374 14.98 -4.93 -7.15
C LEU A 374 14.47 -5.45 -8.51
N LYS A 375 13.30 -6.08 -8.47
CA LYS A 375 12.53 -6.57 -9.62
C LYS A 375 11.42 -5.59 -9.95
N ILE A 376 11.26 -5.18 -11.20
CA ILE A 376 10.20 -4.20 -11.57
C ILE A 376 8.78 -4.78 -11.49
N GLY A 377 8.60 -6.10 -11.62
CA GLY A 377 7.28 -6.73 -11.82
C GLY A 377 6.23 -6.45 -10.74
N THR A 378 6.53 -6.77 -9.48
CA THR A 378 5.65 -6.48 -8.34
C THR A 378 5.43 -4.98 -8.16
N VAL A 379 6.47 -4.16 -8.36
CA VAL A 379 6.36 -2.71 -8.20
C VAL A 379 5.46 -2.10 -9.28
N CYS A 380 5.56 -2.56 -10.53
CA CYS A 380 4.64 -2.16 -11.61
C CYS A 380 3.20 -2.57 -11.32
N HIS A 381 2.96 -3.78 -10.78
CA HIS A 381 1.64 -4.25 -10.37
C HIS A 381 1.01 -3.31 -9.32
N GLU A 382 1.72 -3.04 -8.23
CA GLU A 382 1.23 -2.15 -7.17
C GLU A 382 1.03 -0.70 -7.64
N ASN A 383 1.90 -0.22 -8.55
CA ASN A 383 1.72 1.09 -9.17
C ASN A 383 0.53 1.12 -10.13
N GLY A 384 0.14 -0.01 -10.75
CA GLY A 384 -1.13 -0.13 -11.49
C GLY A 384 -2.34 0.19 -10.61
N HIS A 385 -2.41 -0.35 -9.39
CA HIS A 385 -3.45 0.02 -8.42
C HIS A 385 -3.38 1.52 -8.06
N MET A 386 -2.20 2.02 -7.67
CA MET A 386 -2.08 3.39 -7.15
C MET A 386 -2.38 4.47 -8.19
N LEU A 387 -1.80 4.32 -9.40
CA LEU A 387 -1.90 5.30 -10.48
C LEU A 387 -3.29 5.32 -11.13
N LEU A 388 -3.84 4.12 -11.40
CA LEU A 388 -4.93 3.90 -12.36
C LEU A 388 -6.18 3.26 -11.74
N GLY A 389 -6.10 2.79 -10.49
CA GLY A 389 -7.20 2.08 -9.84
C GLY A 389 -7.47 0.70 -10.45
N TYR A 390 -6.48 0.07 -11.09
CA TYR A 390 -6.65 -1.26 -11.66
C TYR A 390 -7.07 -2.29 -10.59
N PRO A 391 -7.99 -3.23 -10.89
CA PRO A 391 -8.31 -4.37 -10.04
C PRO A 391 -7.27 -5.49 -10.17
N ASP A 392 -7.23 -6.38 -9.17
CA ASP A 392 -6.66 -7.72 -9.33
C ASP A 392 -7.47 -8.51 -10.35
N LEU A 393 -6.79 -9.16 -11.30
CA LEU A 393 -7.39 -10.01 -12.34
C LEU A 393 -7.01 -11.50 -12.17
N TYR A 394 -6.54 -11.88 -10.99
CA TYR A 394 -6.32 -13.27 -10.59
C TYR A 394 -7.36 -13.73 -9.56
N SER A 395 -7.77 -14.99 -9.68
CA SER A 395 -8.68 -15.62 -8.71
C SER A 395 -7.90 -16.15 -7.52
N TYR A 396 -8.37 -15.80 -6.32
CA TYR A 396 -7.88 -16.28 -5.02
C TYR A 396 -8.57 -17.59 -4.56
N ASP A 397 -9.60 -18.02 -5.29
CA ASP A 397 -10.58 -19.07 -4.96
C ASP A 397 -10.71 -20.16 -6.05
N GLY A 398 -9.86 -20.12 -7.09
CA GLY A 398 -9.85 -21.10 -8.19
C GLY A 398 -11.01 -20.97 -9.17
N ASN A 399 -11.72 -19.84 -9.20
CA ASN A 399 -12.78 -19.57 -10.16
C ASN A 399 -12.22 -19.22 -11.56
N ALA A 400 -13.08 -19.28 -12.59
CA ALA A 400 -12.68 -19.16 -14.00
C ALA A 400 -12.15 -17.77 -14.43
N SER A 401 -12.18 -16.78 -13.54
CA SER A 401 -11.77 -15.38 -13.80
C SER A 401 -10.25 -15.19 -13.67
N ASN A 402 -9.46 -15.97 -14.40
CA ASN A 402 -8.00 -15.90 -14.33
C ASN A 402 -7.38 -15.59 -15.70
N VAL A 403 -6.95 -14.34 -15.89
CA VAL A 403 -6.21 -13.92 -17.10
C VAL A 403 -4.75 -14.44 -17.13
N GLY A 404 -4.32 -15.13 -16.07
CA GLY A 404 -3.06 -15.86 -16.02
C GLY A 404 -1.83 -14.97 -16.19
N LYS A 405 -0.88 -15.38 -17.04
CA LYS A 405 0.31 -14.58 -17.37
C LYS A 405 0.01 -13.42 -18.32
N PHE A 406 -1.21 -13.26 -18.85
CA PHE A 406 -1.49 -12.28 -19.91
C PHE A 406 -1.81 -10.85 -19.41
N SER A 407 -1.89 -10.64 -18.09
CA SER A 407 -1.97 -9.29 -17.50
C SER A 407 -0.97 -9.10 -16.38
N LEU A 408 -0.37 -7.91 -16.33
CA LEU A 408 0.34 -7.38 -15.17
C LEU A 408 -0.46 -7.56 -13.87
N MET A 409 -1.76 -7.35 -13.92
CA MET A 409 -2.66 -7.40 -12.76
C MET A 409 -3.03 -8.83 -12.36
N ALA A 410 -2.28 -9.82 -12.85
CA ALA A 410 -2.36 -11.23 -12.50
C ALA A 410 -0.94 -11.83 -12.47
N GLY A 411 -0.78 -13.06 -12.97
CA GLY A 411 0.51 -13.75 -13.03
C GLY A 411 1.55 -13.09 -13.96
N GLY A 412 1.15 -12.11 -14.77
CA GLY A 412 2.04 -11.37 -15.67
C GLY A 412 3.09 -10.52 -14.95
N SER A 413 2.82 -10.09 -13.71
CA SER A 413 3.79 -9.44 -12.81
C SER A 413 5.06 -10.29 -12.57
N TYR A 414 4.95 -11.63 -12.67
CA TYR A 414 6.07 -12.56 -12.53
C TYR A 414 6.80 -12.86 -13.85
N GLY A 415 6.43 -12.19 -14.95
CA GLY A 415 7.12 -12.28 -16.24
C GLY A 415 8.63 -12.12 -16.09
N GLY A 416 9.39 -12.98 -16.76
CA GLY A 416 10.85 -13.01 -16.64
C GLY A 416 11.36 -13.18 -15.20
N SER A 417 10.66 -13.92 -14.35
CA SER A 417 10.93 -14.07 -12.91
C SER A 417 10.81 -12.76 -12.10
N GLY A 418 9.99 -11.81 -12.60
CA GLY A 418 9.74 -10.47 -12.05
C GLY A 418 10.60 -9.35 -12.66
N TYR A 419 11.59 -9.69 -13.49
CA TYR A 419 12.49 -8.71 -14.13
C TYR A 419 11.96 -8.15 -15.46
N HIS A 420 10.88 -8.74 -15.99
CA HIS A 420 10.26 -8.37 -17.26
C HIS A 420 8.77 -8.75 -17.20
N PRO A 421 7.96 -8.03 -16.40
CA PRO A 421 6.52 -8.25 -16.33
C PRO A 421 5.90 -8.18 -17.72
N THR A 422 4.86 -8.95 -17.97
CA THR A 422 4.20 -9.02 -19.28
C THR A 422 3.46 -7.72 -19.63
N ASN A 423 2.96 -7.62 -20.86
CA ASN A 423 2.03 -6.57 -21.27
C ASN A 423 0.82 -6.47 -20.31
N ILE A 424 0.38 -5.24 -20.01
CA ILE A 424 -0.94 -4.95 -19.44
C ILE A 424 -1.98 -5.37 -20.48
N ASP A 425 -3.06 -5.99 -20.04
CA ASP A 425 -4.08 -6.49 -20.94
C ASP A 425 -4.82 -5.36 -21.70
N PRO A 426 -5.43 -5.68 -22.85
CA PRO A 426 -6.14 -4.71 -23.68
C PRO A 426 -7.29 -3.99 -22.96
N TYR A 427 -7.99 -4.68 -22.05
CA TYR A 427 -9.13 -4.15 -21.31
C TYR A 427 -8.69 -2.98 -20.39
N LEU A 428 -7.64 -3.18 -19.61
CA LEU A 428 -7.06 -2.16 -18.74
C LEU A 428 -6.39 -1.02 -19.53
N LYS A 429 -5.63 -1.33 -20.59
CA LYS A 429 -5.05 -0.32 -21.50
C LYS A 429 -6.13 0.59 -22.11
N THR A 430 -7.26 0.02 -22.51
CA THR A 430 -8.39 0.78 -23.07
C THR A 430 -9.02 1.70 -22.03
N ALA A 431 -9.31 1.18 -20.83
CA ALA A 431 -9.90 1.97 -19.75
C ALA A 431 -9.00 3.13 -19.29
N SER A 432 -7.67 2.97 -19.31
CA SER A 432 -6.72 4.05 -19.02
C SER A 432 -6.58 5.10 -20.14
N GLY A 433 -7.22 4.90 -21.29
CA GLY A 433 -7.10 5.80 -22.46
C GLY A 433 -5.79 5.63 -23.22
N TRP A 434 -5.20 4.43 -23.17
CA TRP A 434 -3.89 4.13 -23.78
C TRP A 434 -3.98 3.38 -25.11
N ALA A 435 -5.19 3.03 -25.54
CA ALA A 435 -5.44 2.21 -26.70
C ALA A 435 -6.51 2.79 -27.60
N ASP A 436 -6.35 2.54 -28.90
CA ASP A 436 -7.31 2.88 -29.94
C ASP A 436 -8.12 1.61 -30.28
N ILE A 437 -9.44 1.76 -30.40
CA ILE A 437 -10.37 0.64 -30.63
C ILE A 437 -10.97 0.70 -32.03
N VAL A 438 -10.91 -0.42 -32.74
CA VAL A 438 -11.69 -0.68 -33.95
C VAL A 438 -12.86 -1.58 -33.58
N GLU A 439 -14.08 -1.05 -33.63
CA GLU A 439 -15.28 -1.85 -33.40
C GLU A 439 -15.54 -2.82 -34.57
N LEU A 440 -16.00 -4.01 -34.23
CA LEU A 440 -16.44 -5.07 -35.11
C LEU A 440 -17.93 -5.35 -34.85
N ASP A 441 -18.67 -5.60 -35.91
CA ASP A 441 -20.09 -5.97 -35.87
C ASP A 441 -20.36 -7.29 -36.61
N SER A 442 -21.62 -7.75 -36.60
CA SER A 442 -22.02 -9.00 -37.28
C SER A 442 -21.96 -8.94 -38.80
N THR A 443 -21.72 -7.76 -39.39
CA THR A 443 -21.53 -7.55 -40.85
C THR A 443 -20.05 -7.45 -41.25
N SER A 444 -19.14 -7.44 -40.28
CA SER A 444 -17.71 -7.21 -40.43
C SER A 444 -16.96 -8.39 -41.05
N SER A 445 -17.19 -8.64 -42.33
CA SER A 445 -16.37 -9.52 -43.19
C SER A 445 -15.08 -8.81 -43.60
N GLN A 446 -14.16 -8.61 -42.65
CA GLN A 446 -12.91 -7.86 -42.88
C GLN A 446 -11.64 -8.64 -42.53
N ARG A 447 -10.59 -8.47 -43.35
CA ARG A 447 -9.24 -8.91 -43.02
C ARG A 447 -8.52 -7.80 -42.27
N CYS A 448 -8.49 -7.92 -40.95
CA CYS A 448 -7.79 -7.02 -40.06
C CYS A 448 -6.28 -7.31 -40.03
N THR A 449 -5.47 -6.27 -39.80
CA THR A 449 -4.04 -6.39 -39.47
C THR A 449 -3.88 -6.06 -37.99
N VAL A 450 -3.49 -7.05 -37.19
CA VAL A 450 -3.12 -6.83 -35.78
C VAL A 450 -1.60 -6.65 -35.71
N GLN A 451 -1.12 -5.80 -34.81
CA GLN A 451 0.31 -5.52 -34.61
C GLN A 451 0.67 -5.66 -33.12
N VAL A 452 1.84 -6.22 -32.85
CA VAL A 452 2.40 -6.34 -31.49
C VAL A 452 2.72 -4.93 -30.95
N ASP A 453 2.42 -4.69 -29.67
CA ASP A 453 2.70 -3.46 -28.90
C ASP A 453 2.19 -2.12 -29.49
N ASN A 454 1.32 -2.13 -30.49
CA ASN A 454 0.80 -0.89 -31.09
C ASN A 454 -0.39 -0.27 -30.31
N ASN A 455 -0.87 -0.92 -29.24
CA ASN A 455 -2.09 -0.58 -28.49
C ASN A 455 -3.32 -0.27 -29.39
N LEU A 456 -3.40 -0.93 -30.54
CA LEU A 456 -4.56 -0.90 -31.44
C LEU A 456 -5.28 -2.24 -31.30
N PHE A 457 -6.51 -2.22 -30.78
CA PHE A 457 -7.27 -3.44 -30.53
C PHE A 457 -8.56 -3.47 -31.32
N TYR A 458 -8.97 -4.67 -31.70
CA TYR A 458 -10.29 -4.91 -32.29
C TYR A 458 -11.25 -5.35 -31.19
N ARG A 459 -12.46 -4.80 -31.17
CA ARG A 459 -13.51 -5.16 -30.19
C ARG A 459 -14.78 -5.61 -30.90
N TYR A 460 -15.31 -6.77 -30.55
CA TYR A 460 -16.64 -7.21 -30.96
C TYR A 460 -17.59 -7.11 -29.77
N LEU A 461 -18.53 -6.18 -29.84
CA LEU A 461 -19.57 -5.99 -28.83
C LEU A 461 -20.65 -7.07 -28.97
N ASN A 462 -21.07 -7.71 -27.87
CA ASN A 462 -22.19 -8.66 -27.91
C ASN A 462 -23.49 -7.91 -28.25
N PRO A 463 -24.14 -8.15 -29.42
CA PRO A 463 -25.32 -7.39 -29.82
C PRO A 463 -26.55 -7.62 -28.92
N SER A 464 -26.55 -8.72 -28.14
CA SER A 464 -27.63 -9.09 -27.23
C SER A 464 -27.40 -8.60 -25.79
N GLU A 465 -26.17 -8.24 -25.43
CA GLU A 465 -25.79 -7.73 -24.12
C GLU A 465 -24.60 -6.76 -24.27
N PRO A 466 -24.82 -5.45 -24.47
CA PRO A 466 -23.77 -4.49 -24.80
C PRO A 466 -22.80 -4.19 -23.64
N ARG A 467 -22.93 -4.87 -22.50
CA ARG A 467 -21.93 -4.87 -21.42
C ARG A 467 -20.85 -5.96 -21.61
N GLU A 468 -21.08 -6.91 -22.51
CA GLU A 468 -20.14 -7.98 -22.85
C GLU A 468 -19.48 -7.73 -24.21
N TYR A 469 -18.20 -8.04 -24.32
CA TYR A 469 -17.46 -7.96 -25.58
C TYR A 469 -16.25 -8.89 -25.61
N PHE A 470 -15.79 -9.19 -26.81
CA PHE A 470 -14.48 -9.79 -27.05
C PHE A 470 -13.50 -8.72 -27.51
N MET A 471 -12.27 -8.76 -27.03
CA MET A 471 -11.16 -7.95 -27.53
C MET A 471 -10.04 -8.85 -28.07
N PHE A 472 -9.39 -8.40 -29.14
CA PHE A 472 -8.34 -9.14 -29.82
C PHE A 472 -7.00 -8.39 -29.75
N GLU A 473 -6.00 -9.03 -29.16
CA GLU A 473 -4.59 -8.64 -29.13
C GLU A 473 -3.75 -9.79 -29.73
N VAL A 474 -2.67 -9.46 -30.42
CA VAL A 474 -1.66 -10.43 -30.85
C VAL A 474 -0.41 -10.25 -30.00
N ARG A 475 0.12 -11.36 -29.49
CA ARG A 475 1.35 -11.44 -28.69
C ARG A 475 2.18 -12.58 -29.26
N ASP A 476 3.46 -12.33 -29.47
CA ASP A 476 4.42 -13.33 -29.92
C ASP A 476 5.79 -13.07 -29.28
N ASN A 477 6.84 -13.70 -29.80
CA ASN A 477 8.21 -13.50 -29.33
C ASN A 477 8.93 -12.32 -30.03
N THR A 478 8.19 -11.33 -30.50
CA THR A 478 8.70 -10.04 -30.99
C THR A 478 8.25 -8.90 -30.07
N GLY A 479 8.67 -7.66 -30.38
CA GLY A 479 8.34 -6.50 -29.56
C GLY A 479 8.88 -6.60 -28.13
N TYR A 480 8.08 -6.10 -27.18
CA TYR A 480 8.34 -6.06 -25.75
C TYR A 480 8.53 -7.47 -25.18
N GLU A 481 7.55 -8.37 -25.37
CA GLU A 481 7.59 -9.73 -24.81
C GLU A 481 8.67 -10.61 -25.45
N GLY A 482 9.12 -10.25 -26.66
CA GLY A 482 10.19 -10.95 -27.38
C GLY A 482 11.53 -11.01 -26.65
N LEU A 483 11.80 -10.08 -25.73
CA LEU A 483 13.03 -10.10 -24.93
C LEU A 483 13.14 -11.33 -24.00
N ARG A 484 12.03 -12.04 -23.72
CA ARG A 484 12.02 -13.28 -22.92
C ARG A 484 11.01 -14.32 -23.43
N GLY A 485 10.71 -14.33 -24.73
CA GLY A 485 9.64 -15.13 -25.35
C GLY A 485 9.85 -16.67 -25.35
N ALA A 486 9.91 -17.29 -24.16
CA ALA A 486 9.82 -18.73 -23.91
C ALA A 486 9.64 -19.03 -22.39
N GLN A 487 8.45 -18.78 -21.81
CA GLN A 487 8.08 -19.24 -20.44
C GLN A 487 6.58 -19.55 -20.25
#